data_AF-A0A9X5CTR2-F1
#
_entry.id   AF-A0A9X5CTR2-F1
#
_cell.length_a   1.000
_cell.length_b   1.000
_cell.length_c   1.000
_cell.angle_alpha   90.00
_cell.angle_beta   90.00
_cell.angle_gamma   90.00
#
_symmetry.space_group_name_H-M   'P 1'
#
loop_
_entity.id
_entity.type
_entity.pdbx_description
1 polymer ?
#
loop_
_entity_poly.entity_id
_entity_poly.type
_entity_poly.pdbx_seq_one_letter_code
_entity_poly.pdbx_strand_id
1 'polypeptide(L)'
;MRPGEHMEATSGTPAPFPGSGAVEADGIRVIPEAVRAAAREAPGHWIGVVDPEWTEERTPPEWAVLGEWRSDDDGDVGTYRANPAYRPSARALGWPEPTDPVDAAAQRAATGYGPVEEAVAALAAAEVTVVAGPDGIPLVAAGQDGESVVLVFTSPAHAFMSPTLRHDTLPVRDLIRSLAHPSAISLLVNAGAVAPLVVPANRVPVDRGEDPAGSSPHTSGRYP
;
A
#
# COMPACT_ATOMS: atom_id res chain seq x y z
N MET A 1 -10.94 -56.08 10.82
CA MET A 1 -12.38 -55.72 10.84
C MET A 1 -12.86 -55.68 12.29
N ARG A 2 -12.90 -54.49 12.89
CA ARG A 2 -14.04 -53.92 13.63
C ARG A 2 -13.71 -52.46 14.02
N PRO A 3 -14.74 -51.61 14.15
CA PRO A 3 -14.72 -50.26 13.61
C PRO A 3 -14.97 -49.18 14.68
N GLY A 4 -14.63 -47.94 14.32
CA GLY A 4 -15.24 -46.76 14.92
C GLY A 4 -14.52 -46.24 16.16
N GLU A 5 -13.56 -45.34 15.93
CA GLU A 5 -13.39 -44.17 16.79
C GLU A 5 -13.26 -42.97 15.86
N HIS A 6 -14.39 -42.27 15.70
CA HIS A 6 -14.43 -40.93 15.15
C HIS A 6 -13.65 -40.02 16.10
N MET A 7 -12.49 -39.54 15.64
CA MET A 7 -11.83 -38.41 16.28
C MET A 7 -12.64 -37.16 15.92
N GLU A 8 -13.44 -36.69 16.87
CA GLU A 8 -14.13 -35.41 16.82
C GLU A 8 -13.09 -34.31 16.58
N ALA A 9 -13.03 -33.82 15.34
CA ALA A 9 -12.33 -32.58 15.02
C ALA A 9 -13.16 -31.45 15.64
N THR A 10 -12.80 -31.04 16.85
CA THR A 10 -13.27 -29.78 17.41
C THR A 10 -12.78 -28.69 16.46
N SER A 11 -13.72 -28.08 15.72
CA SER A 11 -13.49 -26.87 14.96
C SER A 11 -13.06 -25.78 15.93
N GLY A 12 -11.75 -25.64 16.12
CA GLY A 12 -11.16 -24.50 16.81
C GLY A 12 -11.34 -23.27 15.94
N THR A 13 -12.31 -22.43 16.30
CA THR A 13 -12.40 -21.04 15.84
C THR A 13 -11.03 -20.39 15.98
N PRO A 14 -10.46 -19.76 14.93
CA PRO A 14 -9.22 -19.03 15.09
C PRO A 14 -9.48 -17.85 16.03
N ALA A 15 -8.69 -17.77 17.10
CA ALA A 15 -8.72 -16.65 18.02
C ALA A 15 -8.39 -15.34 17.29
N PRO A 16 -9.04 -14.21 17.63
CA PRO A 16 -8.65 -12.92 17.08
C PRO A 16 -7.23 -12.55 17.56
N PHE A 17 -6.36 -12.22 16.61
CA PHE A 17 -4.99 -11.76 16.88
C PHE A 17 -5.02 -10.29 17.34
N PRO A 18 -4.27 -9.92 18.40
CA PRO A 18 -4.24 -8.57 18.92
C PRO A 18 -3.14 -7.76 18.22
N GLY A 19 -3.49 -6.55 17.77
CA GLY A 19 -2.48 -5.55 17.40
C GLY A 19 -2.98 -4.48 16.45
N SER A 20 -3.49 -3.38 16.98
CA SER A 20 -3.02 -2.01 16.68
C SER A 20 -3.89 -0.99 17.45
N GLY A 21 -3.32 -0.35 18.46
CA GLY A 21 -3.72 1.01 18.87
C GLY A 21 -5.15 1.28 19.35
N ALA A 22 -5.86 0.32 19.94
CA ALA A 22 -6.89 0.61 20.93
C ALA A 22 -6.85 -0.50 21.98
N VAL A 23 -6.55 -0.13 23.22
CA VAL A 23 -6.54 -1.03 24.36
C VAL A 23 -7.87 -1.79 24.44
N GLU A 24 -7.82 -3.11 24.27
CA GLU A 24 -8.90 -4.00 24.71
C GLU A 24 -8.85 -4.05 26.25
N ALA A 25 -9.79 -3.33 26.87
CA ALA A 25 -10.20 -3.56 28.24
C ALA A 25 -11.69 -3.23 28.33
N ASP A 26 -12.50 -4.29 28.39
CA ASP A 26 -13.84 -4.30 28.97
C ASP A 26 -14.81 -3.18 28.51
N GLY A 27 -15.46 -3.35 27.35
CA GLY A 27 -16.70 -2.64 26.99
C GLY A 27 -16.68 -1.10 26.86
N ILE A 28 -15.58 -0.43 27.18
CA ILE A 28 -15.45 1.03 27.12
C ILE A 28 -14.49 1.37 25.98
N ARG A 29 -15.05 1.68 24.81
CA ARG A 29 -14.27 2.36 23.75
C ARG A 29 -13.77 3.69 24.32
N VAL A 30 -12.46 3.86 24.43
CA VAL A 30 -11.86 5.14 24.84
C VAL A 30 -12.24 6.20 23.81
N ILE A 31 -13.04 7.18 24.22
CA ILE A 31 -13.44 8.30 23.36
C ILE A 31 -12.22 9.19 23.14
N PRO A 32 -11.74 9.37 21.88
CA PRO A 32 -10.61 10.25 21.60
C PRO A 32 -10.87 11.69 22.03
N GLU A 33 -9.85 12.42 22.52
CA GLU A 33 -10.05 13.82 22.95
C GLU A 33 -10.54 14.71 21.81
N ALA A 34 -10.11 14.45 20.57
CA ALA A 34 -10.61 15.15 19.40
C ALA A 34 -12.14 15.01 19.23
N VAL A 35 -12.69 13.83 19.55
CA VAL A 35 -14.14 13.60 19.53
C VAL A 35 -14.82 14.36 20.67
N ARG A 36 -14.22 14.39 21.88
CA ARG A 36 -14.76 15.17 23.00
C ARG A 36 -14.76 16.66 22.73
N ALA A 37 -13.69 17.18 22.13
CA ALA A 37 -13.61 18.57 21.71
C ALA A 37 -14.69 18.92 20.68
N ALA A 38 -14.83 18.09 19.63
CA ALA A 38 -15.87 18.26 18.63
C ALA A 38 -17.29 18.16 19.21
N ALA A 39 -17.50 17.35 20.26
CA ALA A 39 -18.80 17.21 20.91
C ALA A 39 -19.24 18.46 21.66
N ARG A 40 -18.28 19.12 22.34
CA ARG A 40 -18.53 20.41 23.00
C ARG A 40 -18.89 21.51 22.00
N GLU A 41 -18.36 21.43 20.78
CA GLU A 41 -18.65 22.38 19.70
C GLU A 41 -19.95 22.05 18.94
N ALA A 42 -20.36 20.79 18.94
CA ALA A 42 -21.57 20.31 18.27
C ALA A 42 -22.45 19.43 19.19
N PRO A 43 -23.13 20.00 20.20
CA PRO A 43 -24.09 19.26 21.02
C PRO A 43 -25.26 18.70 20.19
N GLY A 44 -25.73 17.50 20.51
CA GLY A 44 -26.83 16.84 19.79
C GLY A 44 -26.49 16.42 18.35
N HIS A 45 -25.22 16.22 18.01
CA HIS A 45 -24.76 15.81 16.67
C HIS A 45 -24.04 14.45 16.67
N TRP A 46 -23.92 13.84 15.50
CA TRP A 46 -23.05 12.68 15.29
C TRP A 46 -21.69 13.16 14.84
N ILE A 47 -20.63 12.62 15.46
CA ILE A 47 -19.25 13.02 15.24
C ILE A 47 -18.51 11.83 14.67
N GLY A 48 -18.18 11.91 13.38
CA GLY A 48 -17.42 10.88 12.67
C GLY A 48 -15.96 10.83 13.10
N VAL A 49 -15.45 9.62 13.28
CA VAL A 49 -14.04 9.33 13.44
C VAL A 49 -13.51 8.82 12.11
N VAL A 50 -12.59 9.56 11.52
CA VAL A 50 -11.98 9.23 10.23
C VAL A 50 -10.75 8.36 10.46
N ASP A 51 -10.50 7.41 9.56
CA ASP A 51 -9.25 6.66 9.56
C ASP A 51 -8.06 7.63 9.39
N PRO A 52 -7.03 7.58 10.25
CA PRO A 52 -5.87 8.47 10.17
C PRO A 52 -5.11 8.40 8.83
N GLU A 53 -5.25 7.31 8.07
CA GLU A 53 -4.62 7.16 6.74
C GLU A 53 -5.34 7.95 5.63
N TRP A 54 -6.53 8.50 5.93
CA TRP A 54 -7.19 9.49 5.09
C TRP A 54 -6.53 10.86 5.23
N THR A 55 -5.82 11.29 4.19
CA THR A 55 -5.01 12.52 4.20
C THR A 55 -5.55 13.62 3.31
N GLU A 56 -6.65 13.38 2.59
CA GLU A 56 -7.18 14.37 1.64
C GLU A 56 -7.90 15.52 2.37
N GLU A 57 -7.61 16.76 1.94
CA GLU A 57 -8.21 18.00 2.45
C GLU A 57 -9.65 18.22 1.90
N ARG A 58 -10.50 17.21 2.04
CA ARG A 58 -11.91 17.28 1.67
C ARG A 58 -12.75 16.44 2.63
N THR A 59 -14.08 16.57 2.52
CA THR A 59 -15.00 15.72 3.27
C THR A 59 -14.67 14.24 3.01
N PRO A 60 -14.34 13.47 4.06
CA PRO A 60 -14.05 12.06 3.92
C PRO A 60 -15.28 11.34 3.36
N PRO A 61 -15.09 10.43 2.39
CA PRO A 61 -16.18 9.58 1.94
C PRO A 61 -16.60 8.64 3.09
N GLU A 62 -17.84 8.15 3.04
CA GLU A 62 -18.40 7.29 4.09
C GLU A 62 -17.48 6.10 4.40
N TRP A 63 -16.87 5.48 3.38
CA TRP A 63 -15.99 4.33 3.58
C TRP A 63 -14.69 4.62 4.35
N ALA A 64 -14.28 5.88 4.47
CA ALA A 64 -13.09 6.29 5.24
C ALA A 64 -13.41 6.60 6.71
N VAL A 65 -14.69 6.58 7.10
CA VAL A 65 -15.13 6.85 8.47
C VAL A 65 -15.23 5.52 9.23
N LEU A 66 -14.46 5.38 10.30
CA LEU A 66 -14.46 4.20 11.19
C LEU A 66 -15.82 3.99 11.87
N GLY A 67 -16.45 5.09 12.25
CA GLY A 67 -17.73 5.13 12.93
C GLY A 67 -17.98 6.49 13.55
N GLU A 68 -19.06 6.60 14.30
CA GLU A 68 -19.54 7.87 14.81
C GLU A 68 -19.90 7.79 16.29
N TRP A 69 -19.68 8.89 16.98
CA TRP A 69 -20.09 9.10 18.35
C TRP A 69 -21.24 10.10 18.41
N ARG A 70 -22.27 9.81 19.21
CA ARG A 70 -23.38 10.73 19.47
C ARG A 70 -23.02 11.64 20.63
N SER A 71 -23.08 12.95 20.42
CA SER A 71 -23.11 13.93 21.50
C SER A 71 -24.54 14.14 22.01
N ASP A 72 -24.67 14.40 23.31
CA ASP A 72 -25.92 14.87 23.92
C ASP A 72 -26.02 16.41 23.87
N ASP A 73 -27.09 16.94 24.47
CA ASP A 73 -27.39 18.38 24.46
C ASP A 73 -26.42 19.19 25.32
N ASP A 74 -25.68 18.56 26.23
CA ASP A 74 -24.64 19.18 27.06
C ASP A 74 -23.24 19.10 26.39
N GLY A 75 -23.13 18.40 25.26
CA GLY A 75 -21.88 18.22 24.51
C GLY A 75 -21.01 17.06 25.01
N ASP A 76 -21.58 16.17 25.82
CA ASP A 76 -20.94 14.94 26.28
C ASP A 76 -21.13 13.80 25.28
N VAL A 77 -20.16 12.89 25.22
CA VAL A 77 -20.13 11.79 24.24
C VAL A 77 -20.60 10.49 24.89
N GLY A 78 -21.63 9.86 24.31
CA GLY A 78 -22.24 8.64 24.84
C GLY A 78 -22.17 7.44 23.90
N THR A 79 -23.04 7.41 22.90
CA THR A 79 -23.25 6.21 22.06
C THR A 79 -22.31 6.16 20.87
N TYR A 80 -21.61 5.04 20.69
CA TYR A 80 -20.85 4.76 19.47
C TYR A 80 -21.67 3.92 18.48
N ARG A 81 -21.57 4.27 17.19
CA ARG A 81 -22.08 3.50 16.06
C ARG A 81 -20.92 3.14 15.13
N ALA A 82 -20.66 1.85 14.94
CA ALA A 82 -19.71 1.41 13.92
C ALA A 82 -20.27 1.70 12.52
N ASN A 83 -19.41 2.15 11.62
CA ASN A 83 -19.81 2.32 10.23
C ASN A 83 -19.64 0.99 9.46
N PRO A 84 -20.73 0.37 8.97
CA PRO A 84 -20.64 -0.87 8.21
C PRO A 84 -19.98 -0.69 6.82
N ALA A 85 -19.91 0.55 6.30
CA ALA A 85 -19.25 0.86 5.04
C ALA A 85 -17.75 1.10 5.17
N TYR A 86 -17.21 1.12 6.40
CA TYR A 86 -15.79 1.38 6.67
C TYR A 86 -14.89 0.37 5.94
N ARG A 87 -13.90 0.90 5.23
CA ARG A 87 -12.82 0.14 4.60
C ARG A 87 -11.53 0.39 5.38
N PRO A 88 -11.01 -0.62 6.10
CA PRO A 88 -9.82 -0.45 6.91
C PRO A 88 -8.58 -0.10 6.10
N SER A 89 -7.80 0.85 6.60
CA SER A 89 -6.45 1.13 6.09
C SER A 89 -5.45 0.03 6.46
N ALA A 90 -4.26 0.05 5.85
CA ALA A 90 -3.21 -0.95 6.13
C ALA A 90 -2.87 -1.03 7.62
N ARG A 91 -2.73 0.14 8.28
CA ARG A 91 -2.51 0.23 9.72
C ARG A 91 -3.65 -0.36 10.54
N ALA A 92 -4.91 -0.09 10.15
CA ALA A 92 -6.08 -0.64 10.83
C ALA A 92 -6.23 -2.16 10.64
N LEU A 93 -5.73 -2.70 9.53
CA LEU A 93 -5.63 -4.14 9.28
C LEU A 93 -4.47 -4.82 10.03
N GLY A 94 -3.63 -4.05 10.74
CA GLY A 94 -2.45 -4.57 11.42
C GLY A 94 -1.35 -5.02 10.45
N TRP A 95 -1.30 -4.45 9.26
CA TRP A 95 -0.23 -4.74 8.30
C TRP A 95 1.12 -4.24 8.83
N PRO A 96 2.23 -4.89 8.42
CA PRO A 96 3.57 -4.41 8.77
C PRO A 96 3.78 -2.97 8.27
N GLU A 97 4.57 -2.20 9.02
CA GLU A 97 5.02 -0.88 8.57
C GLU A 97 5.71 -1.02 7.21
N PRO A 98 5.37 -0.18 6.21
CA PRO A 98 5.97 -0.26 4.90
C PRO A 98 7.49 -0.06 4.97
N THR A 99 8.22 -0.86 4.20
CA THR A 99 9.68 -0.85 4.29
C THR A 99 10.34 0.24 3.44
N ASP A 100 9.62 0.77 2.45
CA ASP A 100 10.05 1.82 1.54
C ASP A 100 8.84 2.54 0.90
N PRO A 101 9.03 3.64 0.14
CA PRO A 101 7.92 4.37 -0.48
C PRO A 101 7.10 3.57 -1.50
N VAL A 102 7.68 2.56 -2.16
CA VAL A 102 6.95 1.69 -3.09
C VAL A 102 6.02 0.77 -2.32
N ASP A 103 6.52 0.16 -1.24
CA ASP A 103 5.70 -0.67 -0.33
C ASP A 103 4.58 0.16 0.31
N ALA A 104 4.87 1.38 0.78
CA ALA A 104 3.86 2.29 1.34
C ALA A 104 2.73 2.59 0.33
N ALA A 105 3.09 2.96 -0.90
CA ALA A 105 2.11 3.25 -1.94
C ALA A 105 1.34 2.00 -2.38
N ALA A 106 2.00 0.83 -2.44
CA ALA A 106 1.33 -0.44 -2.74
C ALA A 106 0.31 -0.83 -1.67
N GLN A 107 0.65 -0.66 -0.38
CA GLN A 107 -0.27 -0.91 0.72
C GLN A 107 -1.49 0.03 0.70
N ARG A 108 -1.28 1.32 0.41
CA ARG A 108 -2.37 2.29 0.23
C ARG A 108 -3.26 1.94 -0.96
N ALA A 109 -2.66 1.55 -2.08
CA ALA A 109 -3.41 1.14 -3.27
C ALA A 109 -4.26 -0.12 -3.00
N ALA A 110 -3.69 -1.12 -2.33
CA ALA A 110 -4.39 -2.35 -1.98
C ALA A 110 -5.58 -2.13 -1.03
N THR A 111 -5.53 -1.09 -0.20
CA THR A 111 -6.61 -0.72 0.74
C THR A 111 -7.56 0.35 0.21
N GLY A 112 -7.29 0.88 -0.99
CA GLY A 112 -8.09 1.93 -1.63
C GLY A 112 -7.86 3.34 -1.08
N TYR A 113 -6.82 3.54 -0.27
CA TYR A 113 -6.40 4.83 0.28
C TYR A 113 -5.46 5.61 -0.65
N GLY A 114 -5.05 5.01 -1.77
CA GLY A 114 -4.30 5.68 -2.83
C GLY A 114 -4.55 5.04 -4.19
N PRO A 115 -4.31 5.76 -5.29
CA PRO A 115 -4.31 5.19 -6.63
C PRO A 115 -3.09 4.28 -6.85
N VAL A 116 -3.22 3.28 -7.73
CA VAL A 116 -2.10 2.40 -8.11
C VAL A 116 -0.98 3.18 -8.79
N GLU A 117 -1.32 4.27 -9.47
CA GLU A 117 -0.41 5.18 -10.14
C GLU A 117 0.64 5.78 -9.19
N GLU A 118 0.30 6.01 -7.91
CA GLU A 118 1.29 6.44 -6.91
C GLU A 118 2.35 5.37 -6.67
N ALA A 119 1.96 4.08 -6.62
CA ALA A 119 2.90 2.98 -6.47
C ALA A 119 3.79 2.81 -7.70
N VAL A 120 3.22 2.99 -8.91
CA VAL A 120 4.00 2.97 -10.17
C VAL A 120 4.97 4.16 -10.24
N ALA A 121 4.55 5.35 -9.80
CA ALA A 121 5.42 6.53 -9.75
C ALA A 121 6.54 6.38 -8.72
N ALA A 122 6.24 5.83 -7.53
CA ALA A 122 7.25 5.51 -6.53
C ALA A 122 8.25 4.48 -7.07
N LEU A 123 7.77 3.43 -7.75
CA LEU A 123 8.60 2.42 -8.38
C LEU A 123 9.54 3.05 -9.43
N ALA A 124 9.03 3.95 -10.28
CA ALA A 124 9.81 4.63 -11.30
C ALA A 124 11.01 5.43 -10.76
N ALA A 125 10.91 5.89 -9.50
CA ALA A 125 11.98 6.60 -8.80
C ALA A 125 12.91 5.70 -7.98
N ALA A 126 12.62 4.40 -7.87
CA ALA A 126 13.32 3.48 -6.97
C ALA A 126 14.60 2.87 -7.58
N GLU A 127 15.56 2.59 -6.70
CA GLU A 127 16.57 1.56 -6.91
C GLU A 127 15.94 0.21 -6.59
N VAL A 128 16.14 -0.77 -7.46
CA VAL A 128 15.58 -2.10 -7.31
C VAL A 128 16.67 -3.15 -7.35
N THR A 129 16.45 -4.24 -6.62
CA THR A 129 17.28 -5.43 -6.67
C THR A 129 16.56 -6.52 -7.47
N VAL A 130 17.29 -7.15 -8.38
CA VAL A 130 16.82 -8.29 -9.18
C VAL A 130 17.78 -9.46 -9.04
N VAL A 131 17.29 -10.68 -9.28
CA VAL A 131 18.16 -11.86 -9.39
C VAL A 131 18.76 -11.86 -10.79
N ALA A 132 20.08 -11.99 -10.90
CA ALA A 132 20.77 -12.08 -12.17
C ALA A 132 20.70 -13.52 -12.73
N GLY A 133 20.41 -13.63 -14.02
CA GLY A 133 20.56 -14.85 -14.81
C GLY A 133 22.04 -15.14 -15.16
N PRO A 134 22.33 -16.32 -15.74
CA PRO A 134 23.70 -16.75 -16.05
C PRO A 134 24.46 -15.85 -17.03
N ASP A 135 23.74 -15.10 -17.85
CA ASP A 135 24.25 -14.14 -18.84
C ASP A 135 24.45 -12.72 -18.28
N GLY A 136 24.14 -12.51 -17.00
CA GLY A 136 24.20 -11.20 -16.35
C GLY A 136 23.00 -10.31 -16.64
N ILE A 137 21.96 -10.84 -17.30
CA ILE A 137 20.67 -10.16 -17.52
C ILE A 137 19.70 -10.58 -16.39
N PRO A 138 18.71 -9.76 -16.01
CA PRO A 138 17.71 -10.16 -15.02
C PRO A 138 17.08 -11.53 -15.32
N LEU A 139 16.96 -12.37 -14.29
CA LEU A 139 16.30 -13.68 -14.37
C LEU A 139 14.81 -13.47 -14.69
N VAL A 140 14.38 -14.02 -15.82
CA VAL A 140 12.98 -14.04 -16.24
C VAL A 140 12.37 -15.40 -15.87
N ALA A 141 11.30 -15.37 -15.10
CA ALA A 141 10.49 -16.53 -14.73
C ALA A 141 9.23 -16.61 -15.60
N ALA A 142 8.66 -17.82 -15.68
CA ALA A 142 7.34 -18.01 -16.29
C ALA A 142 6.24 -17.71 -15.25
N GLY A 143 5.35 -16.78 -15.58
CA GLY A 143 4.08 -16.58 -14.90
C GLY A 143 3.10 -17.72 -15.19
N GLN A 144 2.02 -17.82 -14.41
CA GLN A 144 1.03 -18.90 -14.54
C GLN A 144 0.37 -18.95 -15.93
N ASP A 145 0.18 -17.80 -16.55
CA ASP A 145 -0.42 -17.67 -17.88
C ASP A 145 0.61 -17.74 -19.03
N GLY A 146 1.87 -18.07 -18.70
CA GLY A 146 2.99 -18.06 -19.64
C GLY A 146 3.58 -16.67 -19.91
N GLU A 147 3.09 -15.62 -19.24
CA GLU A 147 3.72 -14.30 -19.30
C GLU A 147 5.14 -14.34 -18.71
N SER A 148 6.04 -13.50 -19.21
CA SER A 148 7.37 -13.37 -18.63
C SER A 148 7.31 -12.47 -17.40
N VAL A 149 7.85 -12.93 -16.27
CA VAL A 149 7.84 -12.19 -15.00
C VAL A 149 9.26 -12.01 -14.50
N VAL A 150 9.61 -10.79 -14.07
CA VAL A 150 10.85 -10.51 -13.35
C VAL A 150 10.52 -10.21 -11.90
N LEU A 151 11.21 -10.90 -10.97
CA LEU A 151 11.12 -10.59 -9.54
C LEU A 151 11.93 -9.32 -9.25
N VAL A 152 11.27 -8.35 -8.63
CA VAL A 152 11.84 -7.05 -8.31
C VAL A 152 11.68 -6.81 -6.81
N PHE A 153 12.74 -6.42 -6.13
CA PHE A 153 12.73 -6.11 -4.71
C PHE A 153 13.13 -4.66 -4.50
N THR A 154 12.33 -3.90 -3.77
CA THR A 154 12.62 -2.48 -3.47
C THR A 154 13.31 -2.29 -2.12
N SER A 155 13.32 -3.34 -1.29
CA SER A 155 13.97 -3.40 0.01
C SER A 155 14.53 -4.80 0.29
N PRO A 156 15.69 -4.92 0.99
CA PRO A 156 16.22 -6.20 1.43
C PRO A 156 15.25 -7.02 2.29
N ALA A 157 14.30 -6.36 2.96
CA ALA A 157 13.27 -7.03 3.77
C ALA A 157 12.33 -7.91 2.93
N HIS A 158 12.16 -7.62 1.64
CA HIS A 158 11.33 -8.40 0.72
C HIS A 158 12.13 -9.43 -0.08
N ALA A 159 13.46 -9.28 -0.12
CA ALA A 159 14.30 -10.08 -0.98
C ALA A 159 14.51 -11.48 -0.39
N PHE A 160 14.33 -12.50 -1.24
CA PHE A 160 14.85 -13.83 -0.97
C PHE A 160 16.37 -13.81 -1.19
N MET A 161 17.10 -13.34 -0.16
CA MET A 161 18.55 -13.19 -0.21
C MET A 161 19.22 -14.52 0.10
N SER A 162 19.46 -15.32 -0.94
CA SER A 162 20.39 -16.46 -0.86
C SER A 162 21.78 -16.02 -1.30
N PRO A 163 22.86 -16.31 -0.54
CA PRO A 163 24.23 -16.01 -0.97
C PRO A 163 24.66 -16.82 -2.20
N THR A 164 23.87 -17.83 -2.59
CA THR A 164 24.10 -18.62 -3.82
C THR A 164 23.59 -17.91 -5.07
N LEU A 165 22.68 -16.95 -4.92
CA LEU A 165 22.14 -16.17 -6.02
C LEU A 165 22.94 -14.86 -6.14
N ARG A 166 23.21 -14.45 -7.38
CA ARG A 166 23.75 -13.12 -7.66
C ARG A 166 22.57 -12.17 -7.76
N HIS A 167 22.63 -11.09 -6.99
CA HIS A 167 21.67 -10.00 -7.06
C HIS A 167 22.36 -8.75 -7.57
N ASP A 168 21.69 -8.05 -8.47
CA ASP A 168 22.14 -6.75 -8.99
C ASP A 168 21.16 -5.68 -8.55
N THR A 169 21.69 -4.57 -8.02
CA THR A 169 20.91 -3.39 -7.64
C THR A 169 21.15 -2.28 -8.65
N LEU A 170 20.08 -1.71 -9.17
CA LEU A 170 20.11 -0.69 -10.22
C LEU A 170 18.82 0.15 -10.21
N PRO A 171 18.82 1.35 -10.82
CA PRO A 171 17.59 2.10 -11.06
C PRO A 171 16.58 1.27 -11.86
N VAL A 172 15.29 1.30 -11.53
CA VAL A 172 14.27 0.52 -12.27
C VAL A 172 14.23 0.84 -13.76
N ARG A 173 14.53 2.09 -14.12
CA ARG A 173 14.61 2.53 -15.53
C ARG A 173 15.70 1.81 -16.31
N ASP A 174 16.82 1.49 -15.66
CA ASP A 174 17.95 0.82 -16.30
C ASP A 174 17.66 -0.68 -16.41
N LEU A 175 16.95 -1.24 -15.42
CA LEU A 175 16.31 -2.56 -15.55
C LEU A 175 15.41 -2.60 -16.79
N ILE A 176 14.44 -1.70 -16.93
CA ILE A 176 13.49 -1.72 -18.06
C ILE A 176 14.19 -1.59 -19.40
N ARG A 177 15.22 -0.74 -19.51
CA ARG A 177 16.04 -0.59 -20.73
C ARG A 177 16.83 -1.84 -21.08
N SER A 178 17.19 -2.66 -20.09
CA SER A 178 17.92 -3.92 -20.30
C SER A 178 17.02 -5.07 -20.76
N LEU A 179 15.71 -4.99 -20.53
CA LEU A 179 14.77 -6.06 -20.86
C LEU A 179 14.53 -6.15 -22.37
N ALA A 180 14.63 -7.37 -22.90
CA ALA A 180 14.20 -7.65 -24.27
C ALA A 180 12.66 -7.67 -24.32
N HIS A 181 12.05 -6.81 -25.15
CA HIS A 181 10.59 -6.70 -25.32
C HIS A 181 9.83 -6.39 -24.01
N PRO A 182 10.03 -5.20 -23.41
CA PRO A 182 9.40 -4.84 -22.12
C PRO A 182 7.87 -4.85 -22.14
N SER A 183 7.23 -4.80 -23.32
CA SER A 183 5.78 -4.93 -23.45
C SER A 183 5.24 -6.35 -23.19
N ALA A 184 6.11 -7.36 -23.15
CA ALA A 184 5.76 -8.76 -22.90
C ALA A 184 6.19 -9.23 -21.50
N ILE A 185 6.68 -8.32 -20.66
CA ILE A 185 7.24 -8.64 -19.33
C ILE A 185 6.48 -7.88 -18.26
N SER A 186 6.09 -8.59 -17.20
CA SER A 186 5.54 -8.05 -15.96
C SER A 186 6.62 -8.04 -14.87
N LEU A 187 6.65 -6.97 -14.07
CA LEU A 187 7.47 -6.88 -12.86
C LEU A 187 6.61 -7.32 -11.68
N LEU A 188 7.01 -8.38 -10.98
CA LEU A 188 6.43 -8.77 -9.70
C LEU A 188 7.27 -8.16 -8.59
N VAL A 189 6.80 -7.04 -8.07
CA VAL A 189 7.47 -6.23 -7.05
C VAL A 189 7.09 -6.74 -5.67
N ASN A 190 8.11 -7.01 -4.85
CA ASN A 190 8.00 -7.46 -3.46
C ASN A 190 7.03 -8.64 -3.30
N ALA A 191 7.28 -9.74 -4.02
CA ALA A 191 6.39 -10.90 -4.07
C ALA A 191 5.94 -11.46 -2.70
N GLY A 192 6.75 -11.28 -1.65
CA GLY A 192 6.45 -11.71 -0.28
C GLY A 192 5.83 -10.65 0.62
N ALA A 193 5.58 -9.44 0.12
CA ALA A 193 4.91 -8.38 0.88
C ALA A 193 3.43 -8.70 1.10
N VAL A 194 2.82 -7.99 2.06
CA VAL A 194 1.36 -8.05 2.30
C VAL A 194 0.57 -7.49 1.11
N ALA A 195 1.15 -6.56 0.37
CA ALA A 195 0.59 -5.96 -0.84
C ALA A 195 1.62 -6.02 -2.00
N PRO A 196 1.82 -7.18 -2.64
CA PRO A 196 2.71 -7.29 -3.79
C PRO A 196 2.12 -6.54 -4.99
N LEU A 197 2.98 -5.94 -5.81
CA LEU A 197 2.55 -5.17 -6.98
C LEU A 197 2.97 -5.90 -8.27
N VAL A 198 2.03 -6.05 -9.20
CA VAL A 198 2.32 -6.53 -10.56
C VAL A 198 2.20 -5.36 -11.52
N VAL A 199 3.31 -5.00 -12.16
CA VAL A 199 3.36 -3.86 -13.10
C VAL A 199 3.90 -4.32 -14.45
N PRO A 200 3.17 -4.17 -15.56
CA PRO A 200 3.76 -4.35 -16.88
C PRO A 200 4.98 -3.44 -17.05
N ALA A 201 6.13 -3.97 -17.48
CA ALA A 201 7.38 -3.20 -17.49
C ALA A 201 7.29 -1.95 -18.38
N ASN A 202 6.48 -1.98 -19.45
CA ASN A 202 6.21 -0.82 -20.31
C ASN A 202 5.30 0.26 -19.68
N ARG A 203 4.76 0.04 -18.48
CA ARG A 203 3.95 1.02 -17.73
C ARG A 203 4.75 1.82 -16.72
N VAL A 204 5.99 1.41 -16.43
CA VAL A 204 6.88 2.16 -15.55
C VAL A 204 7.59 3.24 -16.39
N PRO A 205 7.42 4.54 -16.04
CA PRO A 205 8.12 5.62 -16.73
C PRO A 205 9.65 5.44 -16.70
N VAL A 206 10.30 5.57 -17.86
CA VAL A 206 11.76 5.43 -18.02
C VAL A 206 12.49 6.77 -18.23
N ASP A 207 11.75 7.80 -18.62
CA ASP A 207 12.26 9.16 -18.76
C ASP A 207 12.00 9.91 -17.45
N ARG A 208 13.00 10.65 -16.96
CA ARG A 208 12.71 11.67 -15.95
C ARG A 208 11.77 12.67 -16.62
N GLY A 209 10.74 13.10 -15.91
CA GLY A 209 10.07 14.36 -16.26
C GLY A 209 11.15 15.42 -16.40
N GLU A 210 11.45 15.80 -17.64
CA GLU A 210 12.15 17.04 -17.92
C GLU A 210 11.08 18.11 -17.77
N ASP A 211 11.16 18.90 -16.70
CA ASP A 211 10.43 20.16 -16.62
C ASP A 211 10.64 20.90 -17.94
N PRO A 212 9.59 21.37 -18.64
CA PRO A 212 9.77 22.23 -19.79
C PRO A 212 10.17 23.62 -19.29
N ALA A 213 11.42 23.77 -18.85
CA ALA A 213 12.11 25.05 -18.89
C ALA A 213 12.40 25.36 -20.36
N GLY A 214 11.35 25.70 -21.09
CA GLY A 214 11.41 26.25 -22.44
C GLY A 214 12.11 27.60 -22.39
N SER A 215 13.45 27.57 -22.39
CA SER A 215 14.28 28.69 -22.79
C SER A 215 13.87 29.08 -24.20
N SER A 216 13.05 30.12 -24.31
CA SER A 216 12.81 30.78 -25.59
C SER A 216 14.14 31.39 -26.05
N PRO A 217 14.63 31.09 -27.27
CA PRO A 217 15.77 31.81 -27.79
C PRO A 217 15.33 33.25 -28.10
N HIS A 218 15.82 34.20 -27.31
CA HIS A 218 15.76 35.62 -27.65
C HIS A 218 16.53 35.85 -28.97
N THR A 219 15.80 35.82 -30.08
CA THR A 219 16.23 36.44 -31.33
C THR A 219 15.87 37.91 -31.25
N SER A 220 16.79 38.74 -30.76
CA SER A 220 16.73 40.18 -31.01
C SER A 220 17.58 40.48 -32.22
N GLY A 221 16.88 40.64 -33.35
CA GLY A 221 17.45 41.05 -34.62
C GLY A 221 18.16 42.40 -34.51
N ARG A 222 19.33 42.45 -35.13
CA ARG A 222 19.94 43.69 -35.62
C ARG A 222 19.08 44.24 -36.76
N TYR A 223 18.70 45.50 -36.68
CA TYR A 223 18.38 46.33 -37.84
C TYR A 223 19.22 47.64 -37.75
N PRO A 224 19.50 48.31 -38.88
CA PRO A 224 20.70 49.09 -39.18
C PRO A 224 20.73 50.50 -38.59
#